data_AF-A0A966PLR6-F1
#
_entry.id   AF-A0A966PLR6-F1
#
_cell.length_a   1.000
_cell.length_b   1.000
_cell.length_c   1.000
_cell.angle_alpha   90.00
_cell.angle_beta   90.00
_cell.angle_gamma   90.00
#
_symmetry.space_group_name_H-M   'P 1'
#
loop_
_entity.id
_entity.type
_entity.pdbx_description
1 polymer ?
#
loop_
_entity_poly.entity_id
_entity_poly.type
_entity_poly.pdbx_seq_one_letter_code
_entity_poly.pdbx_strand_id
1 'polypeptide(L)'
;MATAVVTVSGEALRVELVSSESEEGTFDASKCKFEPETEQATECGEGPGPIIPEMKELAWGAGAFIVFALLMRIFLFPRVRKGMDARYNSIREGHESADAARASARSEVAQYDAAVSAAKAEAAKVIDAARATLESERQAQITAANARISAKRDAALADADAARASARGQIEAAVADVVTSAVEAATGKRPDGAVVSRAVADAMSAGVSR
;
A
#
# COMPACT_ATOMS: atom_id res chain seq x y z
N MET A 1 -87.81 -6.86 73.34
CA MET A 1 -87.01 -7.63 72.36
C MET A 1 -87.54 -9.05 72.40
N ALA A 2 -88.28 -9.48 71.38
CA ALA A 2 -88.84 -10.83 71.34
C ALA A 2 -87.73 -11.81 70.92
N THR A 3 -87.50 -12.83 71.73
CA THR A 3 -86.45 -13.83 71.50
C THR A 3 -87.09 -15.05 70.86
N ALA A 4 -86.71 -15.37 69.62
CA ALA A 4 -87.16 -16.56 68.90
C ALA A 4 -86.21 -17.72 69.16
N VAL A 5 -86.72 -18.87 69.58
CA VAL A 5 -85.93 -20.11 69.63
C VAL A 5 -86.34 -20.98 68.45
N VAL A 6 -85.39 -21.23 67.56
CA VAL A 6 -85.55 -22.10 66.39
C VAL A 6 -84.94 -23.45 66.70
N THR A 7 -85.73 -24.52 66.62
CA THR A 7 -85.23 -25.89 66.72
C THR A 7 -85.50 -26.63 65.42
N VAL A 8 -84.46 -27.27 64.88
CA VAL A 8 -84.50 -28.09 63.67
C VAL A 8 -84.42 -29.55 64.08
N SER A 9 -85.42 -30.34 63.71
CA SER A 9 -85.40 -31.80 63.90
C SER A 9 -85.87 -32.46 62.60
N GLY A 10 -84.90 -32.99 61.84
CA GLY A 10 -85.13 -33.53 60.50
C GLY A 10 -85.43 -32.44 59.46
N GLU A 11 -86.33 -32.73 58.53
CA GLU A 11 -86.72 -31.83 57.43
C GLU A 11 -87.82 -30.81 57.82
N ALA A 12 -88.21 -30.78 59.10
CA ALA A 12 -89.19 -29.85 59.64
C ALA A 12 -88.53 -28.87 60.63
N LEU A 13 -88.78 -27.58 60.42
CA LEU A 13 -88.24 -26.48 61.21
C LEU A 13 -89.35 -25.89 62.08
N ARG A 14 -89.18 -25.90 63.41
CA ARG A 14 -90.19 -25.38 64.35
C ARG A 14 -89.62 -24.15 65.05
N VAL A 15 -90.31 -23.02 64.90
CA VAL A 15 -89.95 -21.73 65.51
C VAL A 15 -91.02 -21.38 66.53
N GLU A 16 -90.63 -21.22 67.79
CA GLU A 16 -91.53 -20.81 68.86
C GLU A 16 -91.10 -19.43 69.37
N LEU A 17 -92.01 -18.47 69.26
CA LEU A 17 -91.81 -17.09 69.65
C LEU A 17 -92.42 -16.89 71.04
N VAL A 18 -91.55 -16.74 72.05
CA VAL A 18 -91.99 -16.47 73.41
C VAL A 18 -91.99 -14.95 73.62
N SER A 19 -93.15 -14.32 73.48
CA SER A 19 -93.39 -12.96 73.94
C SER A 19 -94.78 -12.87 74.57
N SER A 20 -94.80 -12.41 75.82
CA SER A 20 -95.98 -12.20 76.66
C SER A 20 -96.93 -11.17 76.07
N GLU A 21 -98.23 -11.47 76.18
CA GLU A 21 -99.37 -10.60 75.89
C GLU A 21 -99.79 -10.47 74.42
N SER A 22 -100.58 -11.48 74.03
CA SER A 22 -101.95 -11.38 73.50
C SER A 22 -102.30 -10.21 72.57
N GLU A 23 -102.34 -10.49 71.26
CA GLU A 23 -103.53 -10.25 70.44
C GLU A 23 -103.69 -11.41 69.42
N GLU A 24 -104.83 -12.09 69.47
CA GLU A 24 -105.21 -13.16 68.56
C GLU A 24 -105.56 -12.58 67.18
N GLY A 25 -104.64 -12.70 66.24
CA GLY A 25 -104.87 -12.46 64.82
C GLY A 25 -104.53 -13.70 64.01
N THR A 26 -105.55 -14.38 63.51
CA THR A 26 -105.41 -15.60 62.69
C THR A 26 -104.76 -15.22 61.35
N PHE A 27 -103.45 -15.46 61.20
CA PHE A 27 -102.73 -15.18 59.97
C PHE A 27 -102.76 -16.42 59.06
N ASP A 28 -103.52 -16.31 57.97
CA ASP A 28 -103.69 -17.36 56.95
C ASP A 28 -102.40 -17.52 56.13
N ALA A 29 -101.64 -18.59 56.42
CA ALA A 29 -100.38 -18.94 55.77
C ALA A 29 -100.53 -19.27 54.26
N SER A 30 -101.76 -19.30 53.73
CA SER A 30 -102.05 -19.53 52.31
C SER A 30 -101.82 -18.29 51.43
N LYS A 31 -101.62 -17.10 52.03
CA LYS A 31 -101.34 -15.84 51.30
C LYS A 31 -99.86 -15.56 51.02
N CYS A 32 -98.96 -16.40 51.52
CA CYS A 32 -97.53 -16.36 51.17
C CYS A 32 -97.20 -17.50 50.22
N LYS A 33 -97.74 -17.42 48.99
CA LYS A 33 -97.28 -18.29 47.90
C LYS A 33 -96.86 -17.42 46.73
N PHE A 34 -95.55 -17.41 46.51
CA PHE A 34 -94.89 -16.80 45.37
C PHE A 34 -95.10 -17.74 44.18
N GLU A 35 -95.95 -17.34 43.25
CA GLU A 35 -96.08 -17.98 41.94
C GLU A 35 -95.93 -16.90 40.86
N PRO A 36 -94.79 -16.91 40.14
CA PRO A 36 -94.85 -16.62 38.73
C PRO A 36 -94.17 -17.75 37.93
N GLU A 37 -94.92 -18.80 37.59
CA GLU A 37 -94.60 -19.61 36.40
C GLU A 37 -95.57 -19.22 35.28
N THR A 38 -95.37 -18.01 34.74
CA THR A 38 -95.76 -17.75 33.37
C THR A 38 -94.76 -18.44 32.46
N GLU A 39 -95.17 -19.56 31.87
CA GLU A 39 -94.69 -20.01 30.57
C GLU A 39 -95.01 -18.93 29.53
N GLN A 40 -94.20 -17.89 29.50
CA GLN A 40 -93.91 -17.15 28.29
C GLN A 40 -92.42 -17.33 28.12
N ALA A 41 -92.06 -18.16 27.15
CA ALA A 41 -90.73 -18.18 26.58
C ALA A 41 -90.40 -16.77 26.09
N THR A 42 -89.89 -15.94 26.99
CA THR A 42 -88.99 -14.88 26.58
C THR A 42 -87.74 -15.64 26.20
N GLU A 43 -87.52 -15.83 24.91
CA GLU A 43 -86.19 -16.13 24.42
C GLU A 43 -85.25 -15.13 25.09
N CYS A 44 -84.49 -15.59 26.08
CA CYS A 44 -83.29 -14.91 26.51
C CYS A 44 -82.39 -14.90 25.27
N GLY A 45 -82.49 -13.84 24.47
CA GLY A 45 -81.59 -13.62 23.34
C GLY A 45 -80.16 -13.77 23.83
N GLU A 46 -79.33 -14.38 22.98
CA GLU A 46 -77.91 -14.67 23.17
C GLU A 46 -77.25 -13.73 24.21
N GLY A 47 -77.10 -14.20 25.45
CA GLY A 47 -76.34 -13.48 26.46
C GLY A 47 -74.89 -13.33 25.97
N PRO A 48 -74.22 -12.17 26.12
CA PRO A 48 -72.89 -11.95 25.57
C PRO A 48 -71.95 -13.07 26.00
N GLY A 49 -71.39 -13.81 25.04
CA GLY A 49 -70.56 -14.97 25.31
C GLY A 49 -69.37 -14.59 26.21
N PRO A 50 -68.99 -15.41 27.20
CA PRO A 50 -68.00 -15.08 28.25
C PRO A 50 -66.55 -14.89 27.75
N ILE A 51 -66.32 -14.90 26.44
CA ILE A 51 -65.01 -14.72 25.80
C ILE A 51 -65.01 -13.51 24.85
N ILE A 52 -66.18 -13.02 24.40
CA ILE A 52 -66.24 -11.87 23.48
C ILE A 52 -66.50 -10.60 24.30
N PRO A 53 -65.54 -9.67 24.37
CA PRO A 53 -65.71 -8.43 25.10
C PRO A 53 -66.84 -7.60 24.48
N GLU A 54 -67.50 -6.78 25.29
CA GLU A 54 -68.52 -5.87 24.78
C GLU A 54 -67.93 -4.92 23.72
N MET A 55 -68.67 -4.69 22.63
CA MET A 55 -68.20 -3.92 21.47
C MET A 55 -67.68 -2.52 21.83
N LYS A 56 -68.19 -1.92 22.90
CA LYS A 56 -67.73 -0.62 23.41
C LYS A 56 -66.30 -0.65 23.96
N GLU A 57 -65.93 -1.72 24.68
CA GLU A 57 -64.58 -1.90 25.23
C GLU A 57 -63.58 -2.21 24.11
N LEU A 58 -64.01 -2.99 23.13
CA LEU A 58 -63.23 -3.25 21.92
C LEU A 58 -62.98 -1.94 21.15
N ALA A 59 -64.00 -1.08 20.99
CA ALA A 59 -63.87 0.20 20.30
C ALA A 59 -62.92 1.17 21.04
N TRP A 60 -63.01 1.25 22.37
CA TRP A 60 -62.12 2.11 23.17
C TRP A 60 -60.68 1.59 23.18
N GLY A 61 -60.48 0.28 23.37
CA GLY A 61 -59.17 -0.36 23.32
C GLY A 61 -58.52 -0.28 21.94
N ALA A 62 -59.28 -0.56 20.87
CA ALA A 62 -58.82 -0.42 19.49
C ALA A 62 -58.51 1.04 19.15
N GLY A 63 -59.31 2.01 19.63
CA GLY A 63 -59.06 3.43 19.44
C GLY A 63 -57.73 3.87 20.07
N ALA A 64 -57.51 3.52 21.35
CA ALA A 64 -56.26 3.82 22.04
C ALA A 64 -55.05 3.14 21.36
N PHE A 65 -55.21 1.88 20.93
CA PHE A 65 -54.18 1.15 20.20
C PHE A 65 -53.86 1.80 18.85
N ILE A 66 -54.86 2.23 18.08
CA ILE A 66 -54.65 2.91 16.79
C ILE A 66 -53.91 4.24 16.99
N VAL A 67 -54.32 5.05 17.96
CA VAL A 67 -53.63 6.33 18.25
C VAL A 67 -52.17 6.07 18.63
N PHE A 68 -51.90 5.08 19.49
CA PHE A 68 -50.54 4.69 19.83
C PHE A 68 -49.74 4.17 18.63
N ALA A 69 -50.35 3.32 17.80
CA ALA A 69 -49.73 2.79 16.59
C ALA A 69 -49.39 3.90 15.58
N LEU A 70 -50.26 4.90 15.42
CA LEU A 70 -50.00 6.09 14.60
C LEU A 70 -48.84 6.93 15.16
N LEU A 71 -48.78 7.15 16.48
CA LEU A 71 -47.66 7.82 17.13
C LEU A 71 -46.34 7.07 16.89
N MET A 72 -46.32 5.74 17.06
CA MET A 72 -45.13 4.93 16.74
C MET A 72 -44.75 5.00 15.26
N ARG A 73 -45.74 4.95 14.37
CA ARG A 73 -45.54 5.02 12.91
C ARG A 73 -44.92 6.35 12.49
N ILE A 74 -45.36 7.46 13.09
CA ILE A 74 -44.93 8.82 12.75
C ILE A 74 -43.61 9.18 13.45
N PHE A 75 -43.37 8.72 14.69
CA PHE A 75 -42.21 9.13 15.46
C PHE A 75 -41.10 8.07 15.53
N LEU A 76 -41.43 6.84 15.92
CA LEU A 76 -40.41 5.81 16.17
C LEU A 76 -39.87 5.22 14.87
N PHE A 77 -40.76 4.87 13.93
CA PHE A 77 -40.37 4.24 12.68
C PHE A 77 -39.36 5.06 11.85
N PRO A 78 -39.53 6.39 11.65
CA PRO A 78 -38.52 7.17 10.93
C PRO A 78 -37.20 7.28 11.69
N ARG A 79 -37.20 7.30 13.04
CA ARG A 79 -35.98 7.34 13.85
C ARG A 79 -35.16 6.06 13.67
N VAL A 80 -35.81 4.90 13.74
CA VAL A 80 -35.16 3.59 13.54
C VAL A 80 -34.64 3.46 12.11
N ARG A 81 -35.46 3.78 11.11
CA ARG A 81 -35.05 3.71 9.71
C ARG A 81 -33.88 4.64 9.41
N LYS A 82 -33.88 5.87 9.93
CA LYS A 82 -32.74 6.80 9.81
C LYS A 82 -31.46 6.23 10.41
N GLY A 83 -31.55 5.54 11.56
CA GLY A 83 -30.40 4.87 12.17
C GLY A 83 -29.86 3.71 11.33
N MET A 84 -30.76 2.90 10.75
CA MET A 84 -30.38 1.84 9.82
C MET A 84 -29.72 2.39 8.56
N ASP A 85 -30.35 3.38 7.91
CA ASP A 85 -29.83 4.01 6.70
C ASP A 85 -28.47 4.66 6.96
N ALA A 86 -28.29 5.33 8.10
CA ALA A 86 -27.00 5.91 8.50
C ALA A 86 -25.91 4.84 8.66
N ARG A 87 -26.23 3.69 9.29
CA ARG A 87 -25.29 2.57 9.40
C ARG A 87 -24.94 1.99 8.04
N TYR A 88 -25.93 1.72 7.19
CA TYR A 88 -25.69 1.22 5.82
C TYR A 88 -24.81 2.16 5.01
N ASN A 89 -25.09 3.47 5.05
CA ASN A 89 -24.30 4.46 4.35
C ASN A 89 -22.87 4.53 4.88
N SER A 90 -22.68 4.52 6.20
CA SER A 90 -21.34 4.54 6.80
C SER A 90 -20.50 3.32 6.44
N ILE A 91 -21.12 2.14 6.36
CA ILE A 91 -20.45 0.91 5.91
C ILE A 91 -20.08 1.01 4.44
N ARG A 92 -21.03 1.44 3.59
CA ARG A 92 -20.79 1.60 2.14
C ARG A 92 -19.65 2.59 1.87
N GLU A 93 -19.68 3.74 2.53
CA GLU A 93 -18.64 4.76 2.44
C GLU A 93 -17.30 4.24 2.98
N GLY A 94 -17.31 3.49 4.09
CA GLY A 94 -16.11 2.86 4.64
C GLY A 94 -15.47 1.86 3.66
N HIS A 95 -16.28 1.04 2.97
CA HIS A 95 -15.79 0.14 1.93
C HIS A 95 -15.24 0.89 0.72
N GLU A 96 -15.99 1.88 0.21
CA GLU A 96 -15.59 2.69 -0.94
C GLU A 96 -14.27 3.45 -0.67
N SER A 97 -14.13 4.03 0.52
CA SER A 97 -12.91 4.68 0.98
C SER A 97 -11.75 3.71 1.13
N ALA A 98 -11.97 2.54 1.73
CA ALA A 98 -10.93 1.52 1.87
C ALA A 98 -10.45 0.98 0.52
N ASP A 99 -11.37 0.79 -0.44
CA ASP A 99 -11.02 0.32 -1.78
C ASP A 99 -10.31 1.40 -2.59
N ALA A 100 -10.73 2.67 -2.49
CA ALA A 100 -10.02 3.81 -3.06
C ALA A 100 -8.61 3.94 -2.49
N ALA A 101 -8.45 3.82 -1.17
CA ALA A 101 -7.14 3.87 -0.51
C ALA A 101 -6.23 2.70 -0.95
N ARG A 102 -6.77 1.48 -1.05
CA ARG A 102 -6.03 0.32 -1.58
C ARG A 102 -5.63 0.51 -3.04
N ALA A 103 -6.51 1.08 -3.86
CA ALA A 103 -6.21 1.36 -5.27
C ALA A 103 -5.12 2.43 -5.41
N SER A 104 -5.20 3.51 -4.61
CA SER A 104 -4.16 4.55 -4.53
C SER A 104 -2.81 3.95 -4.13
N ALA A 105 -2.78 3.18 -3.04
CA ALA A 105 -1.55 2.56 -2.57
C ALA A 105 -0.94 1.60 -3.60
N ARG A 106 -1.75 0.79 -4.28
CA ARG A 106 -1.27 -0.08 -5.38
C ARG A 106 -0.72 0.73 -6.55
N SER A 107 -1.37 1.83 -6.90
CA SER A 107 -0.89 2.74 -7.95
C SER A 107 0.43 3.39 -7.57
N GLU A 108 0.57 3.87 -6.33
CA GLU A 108 1.81 4.45 -5.81
C GLU A 108 2.97 3.45 -5.80
N VAL A 109 2.71 2.20 -5.36
CA VAL A 109 3.73 1.13 -5.41
C VAL A 109 4.14 0.85 -6.85
N ALA A 110 3.19 0.73 -7.78
CA ALA A 110 3.50 0.51 -9.18
C ALA A 110 4.32 1.67 -9.79
N GLN A 111 3.98 2.91 -9.45
CA GLN A 111 4.74 4.09 -9.88
C GLN A 111 6.15 4.12 -9.27
N TYR A 112 6.28 3.77 -7.99
CA TYR A 112 7.57 3.67 -7.32
C TYR A 112 8.46 2.60 -7.95
N ASP A 113 7.92 1.39 -8.17
CA ASP A 113 8.66 0.30 -8.81
C ASP A 113 9.08 0.66 -10.25
N ALA A 114 8.20 1.35 -10.99
CA ALA A 114 8.52 1.88 -12.32
C ALA A 114 9.65 2.92 -12.26
N ALA A 115 9.60 3.84 -11.29
CA ALA A 115 10.63 4.86 -11.09
C ALA A 115 11.98 4.22 -10.71
N VAL A 116 11.99 3.21 -9.83
CA VAL A 116 13.19 2.45 -9.46
C VAL A 116 13.76 1.71 -10.66
N SER A 117 12.91 1.06 -11.47
CA SER A 117 13.33 0.36 -12.68
C SER A 117 13.94 1.33 -13.71
N ALA A 118 13.29 2.47 -13.93
CA ALA A 118 13.79 3.53 -14.81
C ALA A 118 15.13 4.10 -14.32
N ALA A 119 15.27 4.36 -13.02
CA ALA A 119 16.51 4.84 -12.43
C ALA A 119 17.67 3.82 -12.59
N LYS A 120 17.39 2.52 -12.40
CA LYS A 120 18.37 1.46 -12.65
C LYS A 120 18.80 1.38 -14.12
N ALA A 121 17.85 1.50 -15.04
CA ALA A 121 18.13 1.50 -16.48
C ALA A 121 18.98 2.72 -16.87
N GLU A 122 18.69 3.89 -16.30
CA GLU A 122 19.48 5.11 -16.56
C GLU A 122 20.88 5.02 -15.96
N ALA A 123 21.02 4.51 -14.73
CA ALA A 123 22.32 4.26 -14.13
C ALA A 123 23.17 3.30 -14.98
N ALA A 124 22.58 2.23 -15.51
CA ALA A 124 23.26 1.29 -16.39
C ALA A 124 23.75 1.99 -17.68
N LYS A 125 22.91 2.81 -18.32
CA LYS A 125 23.30 3.60 -19.50
C LYS A 125 24.46 4.55 -19.20
N VAL A 126 24.43 5.24 -18.06
CA VAL A 126 25.51 6.16 -17.65
C VAL A 126 26.82 5.39 -17.43
N ILE A 127 26.76 4.23 -16.80
CA ILE A 127 27.94 3.36 -16.60
C ILE A 127 28.50 2.88 -17.94
N ASP A 128 27.64 2.44 -18.86
CA ASP A 128 28.07 1.96 -20.18
C ASP A 128 28.65 3.09 -21.03
N ALA A 129 28.04 4.28 -21.00
CA ALA A 129 28.59 5.47 -21.64
C ALA A 129 29.96 5.87 -21.06
N ALA A 130 30.10 5.86 -19.73
CA ALA A 130 31.37 6.15 -19.07
C ALA A 130 32.45 5.13 -19.43
N ARG A 131 32.12 3.84 -19.51
CA ARG A 131 33.03 2.77 -19.96
C ARG A 131 33.48 2.99 -21.40
N ALA A 132 32.55 3.31 -22.30
CA ALA A 132 32.86 3.57 -23.70
C ALA A 132 33.81 4.79 -23.86
N THR A 133 33.54 5.88 -23.15
CA THR A 133 34.40 7.06 -23.13
C THR A 133 35.78 6.73 -22.58
N LEU A 134 35.85 6.02 -21.45
CA LEU A 134 37.12 5.64 -20.83
C LEU A 134 37.97 4.77 -21.76
N GLU A 135 37.37 3.79 -22.44
CA GLU A 135 38.11 2.93 -23.36
C GLU A 135 38.60 3.72 -24.58
N SER A 136 37.79 4.64 -25.11
CA SER A 136 38.21 5.55 -26.19
C SER A 136 39.38 6.43 -25.77
N GLU A 137 39.32 7.05 -24.59
CA GLU A 137 40.42 7.86 -24.05
C GLU A 137 41.67 7.03 -23.80
N ARG A 138 41.52 5.83 -23.23
CA ARG A 138 42.62 4.90 -23.00
C ARG A 138 43.32 4.54 -24.31
N GLN A 139 42.56 4.20 -25.34
CA GLN A 139 43.11 3.86 -26.66
C GLN A 139 43.79 5.06 -27.32
N ALA A 140 43.22 6.26 -27.18
CA ALA A 140 43.84 7.49 -27.65
C ALA A 140 45.17 7.77 -26.94
N GLN A 141 45.22 7.60 -25.62
CA GLN A 141 46.45 7.79 -24.83
C GLN A 141 47.52 6.75 -25.17
N ILE A 142 47.14 5.48 -25.36
CA ILE A 142 48.08 4.42 -25.79
C ILE A 142 48.65 4.76 -27.17
N THR A 143 47.80 5.16 -28.11
CA THR A 143 48.24 5.58 -29.46
C THR A 143 49.19 6.76 -29.39
N ALA A 144 48.85 7.79 -28.61
CA ALA A 144 49.69 8.98 -28.43
C ALA A 144 51.01 8.65 -27.74
N ALA A 145 51.01 7.76 -26.74
CA ALA A 145 52.23 7.29 -26.07
C ALA A 145 53.14 6.52 -27.05
N ASN A 146 52.58 5.60 -27.83
CA ASN A 146 53.32 4.86 -28.84
C ASN A 146 53.92 5.78 -29.91
N ALA A 147 53.16 6.77 -30.39
CA ALA A 147 53.66 7.77 -31.34
C ALA A 147 54.83 8.58 -30.75
N ARG A 148 54.72 9.02 -29.48
CA ARG A 148 55.82 9.71 -28.77
C ARG A 148 57.04 8.83 -28.60
N ILE A 149 56.86 7.55 -28.28
CA ILE A 149 57.96 6.58 -28.15
C ILE A 149 58.65 6.39 -29.50
N SER A 150 57.90 6.21 -30.58
CA SER A 150 58.46 6.08 -31.93
C SER A 150 59.27 7.32 -32.31
N ALA A 151 58.68 8.51 -32.17
CA ALA A 151 59.37 9.77 -32.50
C ALA A 151 60.67 9.95 -31.68
N LYS A 152 60.67 9.58 -30.40
CA LYS A 152 61.89 9.61 -29.57
C LYS A 152 62.93 8.60 -30.03
N ARG A 153 62.52 7.41 -30.47
CA ARG A 153 63.44 6.40 -31.03
C ARG A 153 64.05 6.90 -32.33
N ASP A 154 63.24 7.45 -33.23
CA ASP A 154 63.71 7.97 -34.51
C ASP A 154 64.70 9.13 -34.32
N ALA A 155 64.39 10.06 -33.40
CA ALA A 155 65.32 11.12 -33.02
C ALA A 155 66.63 10.58 -32.42
N ALA A 156 66.55 9.62 -31.50
CA ALA A 156 67.74 9.02 -30.89
C ALA A 156 68.61 8.25 -31.91
N LEU A 157 67.99 7.61 -32.92
CA LEU A 157 68.72 6.97 -34.01
C LEU A 157 69.41 8.01 -34.89
N ALA A 158 68.73 9.09 -35.26
CA ALA A 158 69.33 10.19 -36.02
C ALA A 158 70.50 10.84 -35.27
N ASP A 159 70.35 11.10 -33.97
CA ASP A 159 71.41 11.63 -33.11
C ASP A 159 72.60 10.66 -33.01
N ALA A 160 72.33 9.35 -32.88
CA ALA A 160 73.37 8.33 -32.85
C ALA A 160 74.14 8.25 -34.18
N ASP A 161 73.45 8.37 -35.31
CA ASP A 161 74.09 8.36 -36.63
C ASP A 161 74.91 9.63 -36.89
N ALA A 162 74.41 10.80 -36.47
CA ALA A 162 75.16 12.04 -36.52
C ALA A 162 76.42 11.99 -35.62
N ALA A 163 76.30 11.45 -34.40
CA ALA A 163 77.43 11.26 -33.50
C ALA A 163 78.47 10.29 -34.08
N ARG A 164 78.03 9.18 -34.69
CA ARG A 164 78.93 8.24 -35.38
C ARG A 164 79.64 8.88 -36.56
N ALA A 165 78.94 9.67 -37.38
CA ALA A 165 79.54 10.38 -38.50
C ALA A 165 80.60 11.39 -38.04
N SER A 166 80.30 12.17 -37.00
CA SER A 166 81.24 13.10 -36.38
C SER A 166 82.45 12.38 -35.78
N ALA A 167 82.24 11.27 -35.06
CA ALA A 167 83.33 10.47 -34.50
C ALA A 167 84.24 9.90 -35.60
N ARG A 168 83.66 9.41 -36.71
CA ARG A 168 84.44 8.96 -37.89
C ARG A 168 85.29 10.09 -38.47
N GLY A 169 84.72 11.28 -38.67
CA GLY A 169 85.49 12.43 -39.17
C GLY A 169 86.63 12.85 -38.23
N GLN A 170 86.42 12.81 -36.92
CA GLN A 170 87.48 13.07 -35.94
C GLN A 170 88.58 12.01 -35.98
N ILE A 171 88.22 10.72 -36.13
CA ILE A 171 89.19 9.63 -36.28
C ILE A 171 89.99 9.80 -37.58
N GLU A 172 89.34 10.11 -38.71
CA GLU A 172 90.01 10.36 -39.99
C GLU A 172 91.04 11.49 -39.89
N ALA A 173 90.66 12.62 -39.26
CA ALA A 173 91.55 13.75 -39.05
C ALA A 173 92.75 13.38 -38.16
N ALA A 174 92.51 12.66 -37.06
CA ALA A 174 93.58 12.21 -36.15
C ALA A 174 94.53 11.22 -36.83
N VAL A 175 94.01 10.27 -37.62
CA VAL A 175 94.83 9.32 -38.38
C VAL A 175 95.65 10.05 -39.44
N ALA A 176 95.07 11.01 -40.16
CA ALA A 176 95.80 11.81 -41.15
C ALA A 176 96.96 12.60 -40.52
N ASP A 177 96.76 13.16 -39.32
CA ASP A 177 97.80 13.90 -38.59
C ASP A 177 98.95 12.97 -38.13
N VAL A 178 98.61 11.79 -37.61
CA VAL A 178 99.59 10.76 -37.22
C VAL A 178 100.38 10.26 -38.43
N VAL A 179 99.71 9.97 -39.55
CA VAL A 179 100.37 9.50 -40.78
C VAL A 179 101.27 10.59 -41.37
N THR A 180 100.81 11.85 -41.38
CA THR A 180 101.63 12.99 -41.83
C THR A 180 102.91 13.10 -41.00
N SER A 181 102.77 13.05 -39.68
CA SER A 181 103.90 13.11 -38.75
C SER A 181 104.86 11.93 -38.93
N ALA A 182 104.35 10.71 -39.14
CA ALA A 182 105.17 9.52 -39.34
C ALA A 182 105.94 9.56 -40.68
N VAL A 183 105.29 10.00 -41.77
CA VAL A 183 105.93 10.12 -43.09
C VAL A 183 106.98 11.24 -43.10
N GLU A 184 106.70 12.37 -42.45
CA GLU A 184 107.67 13.45 -42.28
C GLU A 184 108.89 12.99 -41.49
N ALA A 185 108.68 12.24 -40.39
CA ALA A 185 109.77 11.65 -39.61
C ALA A 185 110.60 10.62 -40.41
N ALA A 186 109.97 9.81 -41.26
CA ALA A 186 110.65 8.76 -42.03
C ALA A 186 111.39 9.29 -43.27
N THR A 187 110.87 10.33 -43.94
CA THR A 187 111.39 10.82 -45.22
C THR A 187 112.10 12.17 -45.12
N GLY A 188 111.97 12.88 -43.98
CA GLY A 188 112.50 14.22 -43.75
C GLY A 188 111.81 15.32 -44.57
N LYS A 189 110.71 15.01 -45.28
CA LYS A 189 109.91 15.97 -46.06
C LYS A 189 108.45 15.88 -45.66
N ARG A 190 107.80 17.03 -45.53
CA ARG A 190 106.36 17.09 -45.24
C ARG A 190 105.55 16.62 -46.47
N PRO A 191 104.72 15.58 -46.34
CA PRO A 191 103.88 15.10 -47.44
C PRO A 191 102.73 16.08 -47.73
N ASP A 192 102.18 16.02 -48.94
CA ASP A 192 101.00 16.80 -49.32
C ASP A 192 99.75 16.32 -48.57
N GLY A 193 99.07 17.24 -47.87
CA GLY A 193 97.92 16.91 -47.03
C GLY A 193 96.70 16.42 -47.81
N ALA A 194 96.53 16.81 -49.07
CA ALA A 194 95.45 16.32 -49.92
C ALA A 194 95.71 14.87 -50.36
N VAL A 195 96.97 14.49 -50.59
CA VAL A 195 97.34 13.09 -50.90
C VAL A 195 97.17 12.19 -49.68
N VAL A 196 97.63 12.62 -48.50
CA VAL A 196 97.50 11.85 -47.26
C VAL A 196 96.03 11.66 -46.86
N SER A 197 95.23 12.72 -46.88
CA SER A 197 93.80 12.62 -46.56
C SER A 197 93.04 11.69 -47.51
N ARG A 198 93.35 11.74 -48.82
CA ARG A 198 92.75 10.85 -49.82
C ARG A 198 93.16 9.40 -49.61
N ALA A 199 94.44 9.12 -49.32
CA ALA A 199 94.93 7.77 -49.05
C ALA A 199 94.34 7.18 -47.76
N VAL A 200 94.19 7.99 -46.70
CA VAL A 200 93.54 7.58 -45.44
C VAL A 200 92.06 7.29 -45.66
N ALA A 201 91.34 8.14 -46.41
CA ALA A 201 89.94 7.92 -46.75
C ALA A 201 89.73 6.63 -47.58
N ASP A 202 90.59 6.38 -48.57
CA ASP A 202 90.56 5.15 -49.37
C ASP A 202 90.84 3.91 -48.51
N ALA A 203 91.81 3.97 -47.59
CA ALA A 203 92.13 2.85 -46.68
C ALA A 203 90.99 2.57 -45.68
N MET A 204 90.39 3.62 -45.11
CA MET A 204 89.28 3.52 -44.15
C MET A 204 88.01 2.98 -44.82
N SER A 205 87.71 3.38 -46.06
CA SER A 205 86.55 2.87 -46.81
C SER A 205 86.73 1.42 -47.28
N ALA A 206 87.95 1.04 -47.68
CA ALA A 206 88.28 -0.35 -48.05
C ALA A 206 88.14 -1.32 -46.86
N GLY A 207 88.44 -0.88 -45.63
CA GLY A 207 88.33 -1.70 -44.42
C GLY A 207 86.89 -1.97 -43.94
N VAL A 208 85.93 -1.09 -44.24
CA VAL A 208 84.51 -1.24 -43.87
C VAL A 208 83.76 -2.22 -44.79
N SER A 209 84.33 -2.53 -45.96
CA SER A 209 83.69 -3.33 -47.02
C SER A 209 83.98 -4.84 -46.92
N ARG A 210 84.72 -5.29 -45.91
CA ARG A 210 85.15 -6.69 -45.73
C ARG A 210 84.59 -7.29 -44.44
#